data_AF-A0A4D6HMF1-F1
#
_entry.id   AF-A0A4D6HMF1-F1
#
_cell.length_a   1.000
_cell.length_b   1.000
_cell.length_c   1.000
_cell.angle_alpha   90.00
_cell.angle_beta   90.00
_cell.angle_gamma   90.00
#
_symmetry.space_group_name_H-M   'P 1'
#
loop_
_entity.id
_entity.type
_entity.pdbx_description
1 polymer ?
#
loop_
_entity_poly.entity_id
_entity_poly.type
_entity_poly.pdbx_seq_one_letter_code
_entity_poly.pdbx_strand_id
1 'polypeptide(L)'
;MNLTRRSVLAGTGAVSLGAVAGCLSEPDEMGNEGGYAAFFSLWDWANQVADGELEFENPVPAGEMGHGWEPDFDLTADVASSEVFIYMDTPEFSWAQDIVSGLERDYGDSVTVIDAMSGMGPHLIPFGGADDDDETEGLPEPDYDHEFDPDDIVRERFDFYDLRSEDQLGYWHIDHWHGGVPEVPVDGSVPIGAVFRDSDDRIVPLGQNEAFQFDARLAEGAQEGVIEITSYGDYVELTGLETGNTEIIFELRHEGELVYDTDAAPMSVDVVEGEGASEFHDPHAWVDPVLAQDAVSNIANGLAEIDPDNADLFEENAEAYNERLAEVDRQFEQLVEDADREIVVFVGHDSYQYIARRYGIEFHTPTGATPDASEDFAAVANLIDIVDEHDIDTILYDPFESSDPNDMDDLPSDAEQLLEGSSATDAEPLSPVEGTTGEWNEDDWGWVEQMEEINLPSLRKALDAE
;
A
#
# COMPACT_ATOMS: atom_id res chain seq x y z
N MET A 1 62.87 -2.39 -31.27
CA MET A 1 63.45 -3.63 -30.70
C MET A 1 64.39 -3.25 -29.57
N ASN A 2 64.32 -4.02 -28.48
CA ASN A 2 65.11 -3.96 -27.23
C ASN A 2 64.55 -3.06 -26.12
N LEU A 3 63.67 -3.68 -25.33
CA LEU A 3 63.37 -3.33 -23.94
C LEU A 3 64.47 -3.92 -23.05
N THR A 4 64.87 -3.19 -22.00
CA THR A 4 65.28 -3.81 -20.74
C THR A 4 65.00 -2.90 -19.54
N ARG A 5 64.38 -3.51 -18.52
CA ARG A 5 64.00 -2.96 -17.20
C ARG A 5 65.19 -2.98 -16.23
N ARG A 6 65.35 -1.96 -15.36
CA ARG A 6 65.40 -2.07 -13.87
C ARG A 6 65.96 -0.81 -13.18
N SER A 7 65.09 -0.18 -12.39
CA SER A 7 65.25 0.29 -11.00
C SER A 7 66.47 1.14 -10.56
N VAL A 8 66.13 2.36 -10.11
CA VAL A 8 66.48 3.04 -8.85
C VAL A 8 67.96 3.33 -8.55
N LEU A 9 68.29 4.62 -8.48
CA LEU A 9 69.24 5.15 -7.50
C LEU A 9 68.83 6.57 -7.08
N ALA A 10 68.52 6.67 -5.80
CA ALA A 10 68.28 7.90 -5.08
C ALA A 10 69.52 8.80 -5.07
N GLY A 11 69.31 10.10 -5.21
CA GLY A 11 70.32 11.15 -5.07
C GLY A 11 69.67 12.40 -4.50
N THR A 12 69.63 12.46 -3.18
CA THR A 12 69.07 13.48 -2.31
C THR A 12 69.81 14.81 -2.41
N GLY A 13 69.09 15.93 -2.49
CA GLY A 13 69.66 17.29 -2.46
C GLY A 13 68.65 18.37 -2.07
N ALA A 14 68.49 18.57 -0.75
CA ALA A 14 68.09 19.77 0.01
C ALA A 14 66.87 20.61 -0.47
N VAL A 15 65.69 20.45 0.14
CA VAL A 15 65.19 21.14 1.37
C VAL A 15 64.79 22.60 1.16
N SER A 16 63.48 22.82 1.06
CA SER A 16 62.80 24.00 1.57
C SER A 16 61.73 23.53 2.55
N LEU A 17 61.96 23.79 3.84
CA LEU A 17 61.05 23.58 4.96
C LEU A 17 59.78 24.42 4.75
N GLY A 18 58.68 23.78 4.38
CA GLY A 18 57.33 24.24 4.66
C GLY A 18 56.78 23.40 5.80
N ALA A 19 56.48 24.02 6.93
CA ALA A 19 55.81 23.35 8.04
C ALA A 19 54.38 23.00 7.60
N VAL A 20 54.15 21.74 7.24
CA VAL A 20 52.80 21.18 7.20
C VAL A 20 52.56 20.63 8.60
N ALA A 21 51.91 21.43 9.44
CA ALA A 21 51.20 20.88 10.58
C ALA A 21 50.15 19.94 10.00
N GLY A 22 50.27 18.66 10.34
CA GLY A 22 49.23 17.70 10.02
C GLY A 22 47.98 18.08 10.79
N CYS A 23 46.95 18.49 10.07
CA CYS A 23 45.63 17.94 10.33
C CYS A 23 45.56 16.74 9.40
N LEU A 24 45.67 15.53 9.97
CA LEU A 24 44.88 14.45 9.40
C LEU A 24 43.46 14.99 9.45
N SER A 25 42.85 15.22 8.29
CA SER A 25 41.41 15.22 8.22
C SER A 25 40.98 13.91 8.85
N GLU A 26 40.27 14.02 9.97
CA GLU A 26 39.38 12.98 10.45
C GLU A 26 38.60 12.44 9.24
N PRO A 27 38.34 11.12 9.16
CA PRO A 27 37.35 10.66 8.19
C PRO A 27 36.10 11.47 8.48
N ASP A 28 35.55 12.15 7.48
CA ASP A 28 34.15 12.56 7.55
C ASP A 28 33.40 11.29 7.96
N GLU A 29 32.86 11.28 9.18
CA GLU A 29 31.73 10.42 9.51
C GLU A 29 30.60 10.91 8.60
N MET A 30 30.60 10.46 7.34
CA MET A 30 29.40 10.42 6.52
C MET A 30 28.53 9.31 7.12
N GLY A 31 27.94 9.57 8.29
CA GLY A 31 26.58 9.09 8.50
C GLY A 31 25.72 10.00 7.64
N ASN A 32 24.89 9.43 6.77
CA ASN A 32 23.85 10.24 6.13
C ASN A 32 23.01 10.83 7.27
N GLU A 33 23.04 12.15 7.45
CA GLU A 33 22.02 12.87 8.22
C GLU A 33 20.74 12.70 7.38
N GLY A 34 19.84 11.80 7.81
CA GLY A 34 18.76 11.33 6.94
C GLY A 34 18.21 9.93 7.22
N GLY A 35 17.49 9.40 6.25
CA GLY A 35 16.62 8.24 6.45
C GLY A 35 16.16 7.54 5.18
N TYR A 36 15.20 6.64 5.37
CA TYR A 36 14.44 6.01 4.28
C TYR A 36 12.98 6.42 4.38
N ALA A 37 12.33 6.55 3.22
CA ALA A 37 10.89 6.71 3.13
C ALA A 37 10.35 5.58 2.27
N ALA A 38 9.30 4.88 2.74
CA ALA A 38 8.97 3.54 2.25
C ALA A 38 8.69 3.45 0.74
N PHE A 39 8.13 4.48 0.12
CA PHE A 39 7.86 4.52 -1.32
C PHE A 39 7.88 5.95 -1.87
N PHE A 40 7.63 6.10 -3.17
CA PHE A 40 7.85 7.36 -3.90
C PHE A 40 7.15 8.58 -3.29
N SER A 41 5.84 8.51 -2.97
CA SER A 41 5.12 9.66 -2.39
C SER A 41 5.77 10.13 -1.09
N LEU A 42 6.01 9.21 -0.15
CA LEU A 42 6.63 9.54 1.13
C LEU A 42 8.04 10.10 0.95
N TRP A 43 8.79 9.53 0.00
CA TRP A 43 10.12 9.99 -0.34
C TRP A 43 10.15 11.41 -0.91
N ASP A 44 9.25 11.73 -1.86
CA ASP A 44 9.15 13.10 -2.39
C ASP A 44 8.80 14.06 -1.26
N TRP A 45 7.72 13.80 -0.52
CA TRP A 45 7.27 14.66 0.57
C TRP A 45 8.35 14.88 1.64
N ALA A 46 9.05 13.83 2.05
CA ALA A 46 10.13 13.92 3.01
C ALA A 46 11.27 14.82 2.54
N ASN A 47 11.70 14.69 1.28
CA ASN A 47 12.75 15.53 0.72
C ASN A 47 12.28 16.98 0.49
N GLN A 48 11.01 17.21 0.16
CA GLN A 48 10.44 18.55 0.01
C GLN A 48 10.38 19.28 1.36
N VAL A 49 10.06 18.56 2.44
CA VAL A 49 10.04 19.11 3.80
C VAL A 49 11.46 19.33 4.32
N ALA A 50 12.35 18.36 4.15
CA ALA A 50 13.70 18.40 4.70
C ALA A 50 14.67 19.36 3.98
N ASP A 51 14.43 19.64 2.69
CA ASP A 51 15.23 20.56 1.85
C ASP A 51 16.76 20.36 1.96
N GLY A 52 17.18 19.09 2.08
CA GLY A 52 18.59 18.69 2.14
C GLY A 52 19.28 18.87 3.49
N GLU A 53 18.57 19.29 4.55
CA GLU A 53 19.07 19.17 5.93
C GLU A 53 19.04 17.71 6.42
N LEU A 54 18.09 16.92 5.91
CA LEU A 54 18.04 15.46 5.98
C LEU A 54 17.82 14.92 4.57
N GLU A 55 18.59 13.90 4.16
CA GLU A 55 18.42 13.25 2.86
C GLU A 55 17.66 11.92 3.01
N PHE A 56 16.60 11.71 2.22
CA PHE A 56 15.81 10.49 2.24
C PHE A 56 16.03 9.66 0.98
N GLU A 57 16.20 8.34 1.15
CA GLU A 57 16.27 7.36 0.07
C GLU A 57 14.91 6.67 -0.13
N ASN A 58 14.50 6.49 -1.40
CA ASN A 58 13.39 5.61 -1.78
C ASN A 58 13.97 4.21 -2.05
N PRO A 59 13.60 3.19 -1.26
CA PRO A 59 14.09 1.83 -1.50
C PRO A 59 13.43 1.18 -2.74
N VAL A 60 12.26 1.66 -3.16
CA VAL A 60 11.52 1.13 -4.31
C VAL A 60 12.13 1.69 -5.62
N PRO A 61 12.63 0.84 -6.53
CA PRO A 61 13.23 1.29 -7.79
C PRO A 61 12.22 1.94 -8.74
N ALA A 62 12.74 2.75 -9.68
CA ALA A 62 11.92 3.27 -10.76
C ALA A 62 11.37 2.13 -11.64
N GLY A 63 10.07 2.19 -11.95
CA GLY A 63 9.31 1.16 -12.66
C GLY A 63 8.70 0.09 -11.75
N GLU A 64 8.82 0.22 -10.42
CA GLU A 64 8.17 -0.65 -9.44
C GLU A 64 7.21 0.16 -8.56
N MET A 65 6.17 -0.49 -8.03
CA MET A 65 5.25 0.06 -7.03
C MET A 65 5.70 -0.32 -5.62
N GLY A 66 5.26 0.40 -4.59
CA GLY A 66 5.69 0.17 -3.21
C GLY A 66 4.90 -0.92 -2.47
N HIS A 67 3.60 -1.06 -2.72
CA HIS A 67 2.77 -2.16 -2.26
C HIS A 67 2.97 -3.37 -3.17
N GLY A 68 2.99 -4.57 -2.58
CA GLY A 68 3.39 -5.80 -3.28
C GLY A 68 4.89 -5.91 -3.56
N TRP A 69 5.69 -4.88 -3.26
CA TRP A 69 7.16 -4.94 -3.33
C TRP A 69 7.77 -5.67 -2.15
N GLU A 70 8.83 -6.43 -2.40
CA GLU A 70 9.58 -7.13 -1.35
C GLU A 70 10.99 -6.56 -1.21
N PRO A 71 11.40 -6.15 0.00
CA PRO A 71 12.72 -5.60 0.23
C PRO A 71 13.81 -6.66 0.14
N ASP A 72 14.99 -6.23 -0.33
CA ASP A 72 16.21 -7.02 -0.22
C ASP A 72 16.58 -7.27 1.25
N PHE A 73 17.25 -8.40 1.53
CA PHE A 73 17.63 -8.82 2.89
C PHE A 73 18.48 -7.81 3.69
N ASP A 74 19.10 -6.84 3.02
CA ASP A 74 19.97 -5.85 3.64
C ASP A 74 19.20 -4.57 4.07
N LEU A 75 17.99 -4.32 3.54
CA LEU A 75 17.28 -3.04 3.75
C LEU A 75 17.00 -2.76 5.23
N THR A 76 16.54 -3.74 6.02
CA THR A 76 16.31 -3.53 7.46
C THR A 76 17.58 -3.09 8.18
N ALA A 77 18.74 -3.62 7.80
CA ALA A 77 20.02 -3.25 8.40
C ALA A 77 20.48 -1.86 7.96
N ASP A 78 20.20 -1.48 6.71
CA ASP A 78 20.49 -0.16 6.16
C ASP A 78 19.60 0.90 6.84
N VAL A 79 18.29 0.66 6.96
CA VAL A 79 17.36 1.51 7.73
C VAL A 79 17.79 1.62 9.19
N ALA A 80 18.20 0.51 9.82
CA ALA A 80 18.70 0.51 11.20
C ALA A 80 19.99 1.33 11.41
N SER A 81 20.69 1.68 10.32
CA SER A 81 21.88 2.53 10.35
C SER A 81 21.60 4.01 10.07
N SER A 82 20.34 4.36 9.76
CA SER A 82 19.85 5.71 9.51
C SER A 82 19.20 6.33 10.76
N GLU A 83 18.79 7.60 10.68
CA GLU A 83 18.15 8.30 11.81
C GLU A 83 16.62 8.19 11.78
N VAL A 84 16.04 8.05 10.58
CA VAL A 84 14.60 8.16 10.36
C VAL A 84 14.09 7.10 9.38
N PHE A 85 12.94 6.50 9.70
CA PHE A 85 12.16 5.71 8.74
C PHE A 85 10.74 6.27 8.66
N ILE A 86 10.33 6.68 7.46
CA ILE A 86 8.98 7.18 7.20
C ILE A 86 8.19 6.09 6.47
N TYR A 87 7.05 5.71 7.02
CA TYR A 87 6.21 4.65 6.47
C TYR A 87 4.72 4.99 6.60
N MET A 88 3.87 4.10 6.09
CA MET A 88 2.44 4.11 6.35
C MET A 88 2.09 2.84 7.12
N ASP A 89 1.34 3.00 8.21
CA ASP A 89 0.84 1.87 8.98
C ASP A 89 -0.40 1.27 8.30
N THR A 90 -0.17 0.63 7.15
CA THR A 90 -1.22 -0.03 6.38
C THR A 90 -0.77 -1.43 5.92
N PRO A 91 -1.59 -2.47 6.10
CA PRO A 91 -1.25 -3.87 5.79
C PRO A 91 -0.76 -4.13 4.36
N GLU A 92 -1.12 -3.30 3.38
CA GLU A 92 -0.68 -3.40 2.00
C GLU A 92 0.82 -3.08 1.82
N PHE A 93 1.40 -2.38 2.78
CA PHE A 93 2.84 -2.14 2.91
C PHE A 93 3.43 -2.96 4.07
N SER A 94 3.00 -4.22 4.22
CA SER A 94 3.43 -5.14 5.29
C SER A 94 4.95 -5.23 5.44
N TRP A 95 5.70 -5.18 4.32
CA TRP A 95 7.16 -5.20 4.36
C TRP A 95 7.76 -4.01 5.15
N ALA A 96 7.12 -2.84 5.10
CA ALA A 96 7.56 -1.66 5.85
C ALA A 96 7.25 -1.83 7.34
N GLN A 97 6.10 -2.43 7.68
CA GLN A 97 5.74 -2.78 9.06
C GLN A 97 6.68 -3.84 9.64
N ASP A 98 7.11 -4.81 8.83
CA ASP A 98 8.10 -5.82 9.21
C ASP A 98 9.44 -5.17 9.55
N ILE A 99 9.84 -4.14 8.79
CA ILE A 99 11.03 -3.34 9.12
C ILE A 99 10.83 -2.63 10.46
N VAL A 100 9.72 -1.93 10.68
CA VAL A 100 9.42 -1.24 11.95
C VAL A 100 9.46 -2.21 13.12
N SER A 101 8.77 -3.34 13.02
CA SER A 101 8.76 -4.40 14.03
C SER A 101 10.17 -4.95 14.31
N GLY A 102 10.97 -5.12 13.25
CA GLY A 102 12.38 -5.52 13.35
C GLY A 102 13.24 -4.48 14.06
N LEU A 103 13.06 -3.19 13.76
CA LEU A 103 13.75 -2.08 14.41
C LEU A 103 13.42 -2.03 15.91
N GLU A 104 12.15 -2.10 16.27
CA GLU A 104 11.72 -2.08 17.68
C GLU A 104 12.29 -3.27 18.46
N ARG A 105 12.28 -4.47 17.85
CA ARG A 105 12.76 -5.70 18.49
C ARG A 105 14.28 -5.70 18.69
N ASP A 106 15.03 -5.32 17.66
CA ASP A 106 16.47 -5.60 17.57
C ASP A 106 17.34 -4.34 17.80
N TYR A 107 16.77 -3.14 17.61
CA TYR A 107 17.49 -1.86 17.61
C TYR A 107 16.92 -0.83 18.60
N GLY A 108 15.66 -0.98 19.04
CA GLY A 108 14.99 -0.07 19.98
C GLY A 108 14.85 1.35 19.41
N ASP A 109 14.95 2.37 20.26
CA ASP A 109 14.76 3.78 19.88
C ASP A 109 15.96 4.38 19.07
N SER A 110 16.74 3.57 18.35
CA SER A 110 17.89 4.08 17.58
C SER A 110 17.50 4.71 16.26
N VAL A 111 16.33 4.37 15.72
CA VAL A 111 15.73 4.96 14.53
C VAL A 111 14.40 5.55 14.95
N THR A 112 14.12 6.78 14.53
CA THR A 112 12.78 7.36 14.73
C THR A 112 11.88 6.92 13.60
N VAL A 113 10.73 6.33 13.94
CA VAL A 113 9.73 5.91 12.97
C VAL A 113 8.63 6.96 12.90
N ILE A 114 8.28 7.39 11.70
CA ILE A 114 7.21 8.36 11.42
C ILE A 114 6.15 7.65 10.59
N ASP A 115 4.97 7.44 11.18
CA ASP A 115 3.77 7.07 10.44
C ASP A 115 3.15 8.32 9.79
N ALA A 116 3.21 8.38 8.46
CA ALA A 116 2.66 9.49 7.70
C ALA A 116 1.13 9.58 7.82
N MET A 117 0.44 8.48 8.13
CA MET A 117 -1.02 8.41 8.21
C MET A 117 -1.57 8.66 9.62
N SER A 118 -0.69 9.00 10.56
CA SER A 118 -1.06 9.13 11.96
C SER A 118 -2.23 10.10 12.15
N GLY A 119 -3.31 9.61 12.77
CA GLY A 119 -4.51 10.39 13.07
C GLY A 119 -5.50 10.59 11.91
N MET A 120 -5.24 10.00 10.74
CA MET A 120 -6.10 10.17 9.55
C MET A 120 -7.28 9.18 9.50
N GLY A 121 -7.32 8.16 10.37
CA GLY A 121 -8.34 7.10 10.39
C GLY A 121 -9.79 7.53 10.11
N PRO A 122 -10.34 8.61 10.71
CA PRO A 122 -11.72 9.07 10.44
C PRO A 122 -12.00 9.52 8.99
N HIS A 123 -10.96 9.71 8.19
CA HIS A 123 -11.02 10.16 6.80
C HIS A 123 -10.71 9.04 5.80
N LEU A 124 -10.28 7.88 6.27
CA LEU A 124 -9.92 6.75 5.43
C LEU A 124 -11.17 6.01 4.95
N ILE A 125 -11.11 5.49 3.73
CA ILE A 125 -12.18 4.68 3.12
C ILE A 125 -11.98 3.24 3.59
N PRO A 126 -12.99 2.56 4.16
CA PRO A 126 -12.87 1.14 4.50
C PRO A 126 -12.55 0.28 3.26
N PHE A 127 -11.76 -0.77 3.44
CA PHE A 127 -11.42 -1.69 2.35
C PHE A 127 -12.69 -2.41 1.82
N GLY A 128 -12.80 -2.57 0.50
CA GLY A 128 -14.01 -3.16 -0.14
C GLY A 128 -15.03 -2.13 -0.65
N GLY A 129 -14.76 -0.83 -0.49
CA GLY A 129 -15.38 0.22 -1.29
C GLY A 129 -16.54 0.98 -0.63
N ALA A 130 -16.70 2.21 -1.14
CA ALA A 130 -17.64 3.24 -0.74
C ALA A 130 -18.92 3.24 -1.60
N ASP A 131 -19.48 2.06 -1.90
CA ASP A 131 -20.80 1.96 -2.53
C ASP A 131 -21.89 1.90 -1.47
N ASP A 132 -22.29 3.07 -0.99
CA ASP A 132 -23.53 3.26 -0.19
C ASP A 132 -24.80 3.05 -1.05
N ASP A 133 -24.66 2.65 -2.33
CA ASP A 133 -25.75 2.46 -3.28
C ASP A 133 -25.73 1.12 -4.08
N ASP A 134 -24.69 0.28 -3.97
CA ASP A 134 -24.86 -1.13 -4.32
C ASP A 134 -25.47 -1.83 -3.10
N GLU A 135 -26.49 -2.66 -3.31
CA GLU A 135 -27.07 -3.39 -2.18
C GLU A 135 -25.91 -4.13 -1.52
N THR A 136 -25.61 -3.87 -0.24
CA THR A 136 -24.70 -4.71 0.55
C THR A 136 -25.10 -6.14 0.26
N GLU A 137 -24.35 -6.82 -0.61
CA GLU A 137 -24.53 -8.22 -0.92
C GLU A 137 -24.11 -8.90 0.39
N GLY A 138 -25.05 -8.97 1.34
CA GLY A 138 -24.83 -9.61 2.62
C GLY A 138 -24.24 -11.00 2.38
N LEU A 139 -23.47 -11.50 3.34
CA LEU A 139 -22.63 -12.70 3.21
C LEU A 139 -23.11 -13.69 2.12
N PRO A 140 -22.26 -14.01 1.13
CA PRO A 140 -22.65 -14.87 0.01
C PRO A 140 -23.35 -16.16 0.46
N GLU A 141 -24.52 -16.46 -0.11
CA GLU A 141 -25.33 -17.60 0.34
C GLU A 141 -24.65 -18.95 0.02
N PRO A 142 -24.46 -19.86 1.02
CA PRO A 142 -23.89 -21.18 0.79
C PRO A 142 -24.78 -22.11 -0.04
N ASP A 143 -24.17 -23.00 -0.83
CA ASP A 143 -24.89 -24.05 -1.58
C ASP A 143 -25.18 -25.27 -0.70
N TYR A 144 -26.32 -25.27 -0.03
CA TYR A 144 -26.76 -26.40 0.80
C TYR A 144 -27.25 -27.63 0.02
N ASP A 145 -27.43 -27.54 -1.30
CA ASP A 145 -27.90 -28.65 -2.14
C ASP A 145 -26.73 -29.48 -2.71
N HIS A 146 -25.49 -29.02 -2.53
CA HIS A 146 -24.26 -29.67 -2.97
C HIS A 146 -23.52 -30.41 -1.83
N GLU A 147 -22.90 -31.54 -2.15
CA GLU A 147 -22.02 -32.27 -1.23
C GLU A 147 -20.57 -31.98 -1.62
N PHE A 148 -19.83 -31.31 -0.73
CA PHE A 148 -18.48 -30.83 -0.99
C PHE A 148 -17.42 -31.88 -0.61
N ASP A 149 -16.44 -32.10 -1.49
CA ASP A 149 -15.23 -32.88 -1.19
C ASP A 149 -14.14 -31.94 -0.64
N PRO A 150 -13.51 -32.24 0.52
CA PRO A 150 -12.43 -31.41 1.06
C PRO A 150 -11.26 -31.21 0.10
N ASP A 151 -11.00 -32.15 -0.83
CA ASP A 151 -9.92 -32.02 -1.82
C ASP A 151 -10.26 -31.04 -2.95
N ASP A 152 -11.54 -30.68 -3.14
CA ASP A 152 -12.01 -29.75 -4.18
C ASP A 152 -12.17 -28.31 -3.66
N ILE A 153 -11.95 -28.07 -2.36
CA ILE A 153 -11.99 -26.73 -1.75
C ILE A 153 -10.75 -25.94 -2.14
N VAL A 154 -10.96 -24.72 -2.64
CA VAL A 154 -9.90 -23.75 -2.91
C VAL A 154 -9.38 -23.20 -1.59
N ARG A 155 -8.11 -23.48 -1.29
CA ARG A 155 -7.43 -23.09 -0.03
C ARG A 155 -6.45 -21.95 -0.23
N GLU A 156 -6.07 -21.72 -1.48
CA GLU A 156 -5.16 -20.66 -1.91
C GLU A 156 -5.87 -19.31 -1.92
N ARG A 157 -7.20 -19.26 -1.76
CA ARG A 157 -7.96 -18.01 -1.63
C ARG A 157 -9.25 -18.20 -0.85
N PHE A 158 -9.51 -17.36 0.15
CA PHE A 158 -10.82 -17.25 0.83
C PHE A 158 -11.00 -15.87 1.46
N ASP A 159 -12.24 -15.38 1.51
CA ASP A 159 -12.58 -14.06 2.05
C ASP A 159 -12.96 -14.18 3.53
N PHE A 160 -12.78 -13.11 4.30
CA PHE A 160 -13.23 -13.04 5.70
C PHE A 160 -13.89 -11.70 6.02
N TYR A 161 -14.78 -11.70 7.02
CA TYR A 161 -15.79 -10.65 7.21
C TYR A 161 -15.98 -10.31 8.69
N ASP A 162 -16.29 -9.05 8.98
CA ASP A 162 -16.79 -8.62 10.28
C ASP A 162 -18.30 -8.84 10.32
N LEU A 163 -18.75 -9.78 11.14
CA LEU A 163 -20.18 -10.13 11.18
C LEU A 163 -21.05 -9.12 11.92
N ARG A 164 -20.47 -8.05 12.48
CA ARG A 164 -21.21 -6.95 13.11
C ARG A 164 -21.73 -5.99 12.05
N SER A 165 -20.94 -5.73 11.01
CA SER A 165 -21.26 -4.84 9.91
C SER A 165 -21.59 -5.56 8.60
N GLU A 166 -21.20 -6.83 8.47
CA GLU A 166 -21.23 -7.62 7.24
C GLU A 166 -20.19 -7.16 6.19
N ASP A 167 -19.23 -6.31 6.58
CA ASP A 167 -18.17 -5.84 5.69
C ASP A 167 -17.10 -6.92 5.48
N GLN A 168 -16.56 -6.98 4.26
CA GLN A 168 -15.38 -7.80 3.98
C GLN A 168 -14.15 -7.15 4.60
N LEU A 169 -13.45 -7.90 5.44
CA LEU A 169 -12.22 -7.46 6.11
C LEU A 169 -10.97 -7.71 5.25
N GLY A 170 -11.09 -8.60 4.27
CA GLY A 170 -10.01 -8.94 3.35
C GLY A 170 -10.12 -10.37 2.84
N TYR A 171 -8.99 -10.91 2.38
CA TYR A 171 -8.87 -12.28 1.90
C TYR A 171 -7.48 -12.87 2.20
N TRP A 172 -7.44 -14.20 2.31
CA TRP A 172 -6.22 -14.98 2.29
C TRP A 172 -5.79 -15.24 0.84
N HIS A 173 -4.50 -15.16 0.54
CA HIS A 173 -3.95 -15.52 -0.77
C HIS A 173 -2.67 -16.33 -0.63
N ILE A 174 -2.74 -17.61 -1.04
CA ILE A 174 -1.68 -18.64 -1.04
C ILE A 174 -1.11 -18.91 0.37
N ASP A 175 -0.42 -17.93 0.94
CA ASP A 175 0.31 -17.98 2.19
C ASP A 175 0.34 -16.66 2.98
N HIS A 176 -0.35 -15.61 2.53
CA HIS A 176 -0.41 -14.31 3.22
C HIS A 176 -1.82 -13.70 3.22
N TRP A 177 -1.98 -12.62 3.99
CA TRP A 177 -3.24 -11.88 4.13
C TRP A 177 -3.22 -10.59 3.30
N HIS A 178 -4.31 -10.33 2.59
CA HIS A 178 -4.72 -9.01 2.14
C HIS A 178 -5.93 -8.63 2.98
N GLY A 179 -5.68 -8.18 4.20
CA GLY A 179 -6.74 -8.09 5.19
C GLY A 179 -6.19 -8.14 6.61
N GLY A 180 -7.04 -7.73 7.55
CA GLY A 180 -6.76 -7.74 8.98
C GLY A 180 -8.06 -7.81 9.75
N VAL A 181 -8.00 -8.34 10.98
CA VAL A 181 -9.16 -8.23 11.87
C VAL A 181 -9.21 -6.83 12.49
N PRO A 182 -10.40 -6.27 12.75
CA PRO A 182 -10.54 -5.03 13.51
C PRO A 182 -9.90 -5.13 14.89
N GLU A 183 -9.51 -3.99 15.45
CA GLU A 183 -9.12 -3.89 16.86
C GLU A 183 -10.25 -4.45 17.75
N VAL A 184 -9.87 -5.27 18.72
CA VAL A 184 -10.78 -5.88 19.66
C VAL A 184 -10.82 -5.03 20.95
N PRO A 185 -11.95 -4.42 21.32
CA PRO A 185 -12.03 -3.69 22.58
C PRO A 185 -11.80 -4.60 23.79
N VAL A 186 -11.12 -4.09 24.83
CA VAL A 186 -11.14 -4.75 26.15
C VAL A 186 -12.59 -4.91 26.63
N ASP A 187 -12.95 -6.11 27.09
CA ASP A 187 -14.32 -6.53 27.45
C ASP A 187 -15.34 -6.51 26.29
N GLY A 188 -14.89 -6.29 25.05
CA GLY A 188 -15.68 -6.38 23.81
C GLY A 188 -15.38 -7.65 23.01
N SER A 189 -16.19 -7.90 21.98
CA SER A 189 -15.97 -9.01 21.05
C SER A 189 -16.15 -8.61 19.58
N VAL A 190 -15.39 -9.29 18.73
CA VAL A 190 -15.44 -9.17 17.26
C VAL A 190 -15.69 -10.58 16.67
N PRO A 191 -16.87 -10.82 16.07
CA PRO A 191 -17.17 -12.05 15.34
C PRO A 191 -16.64 -11.97 13.90
N ILE A 192 -15.76 -12.90 13.54
CA ILE A 192 -15.13 -13.03 12.23
C ILE A 192 -15.69 -14.24 11.49
N GLY A 193 -16.30 -14.01 10.32
CA GLY A 193 -16.75 -15.05 9.41
C GLY A 193 -15.76 -15.28 8.27
N ALA A 194 -15.87 -16.41 7.58
CA ALA A 194 -15.07 -16.70 6.38
C ALA A 194 -15.92 -17.37 5.30
N VAL A 195 -15.56 -17.15 4.04
CA VAL A 195 -16.23 -17.70 2.85
C VAL A 195 -15.24 -18.53 2.06
N PHE A 196 -15.45 -19.85 2.06
CA PHE A 196 -14.68 -20.80 1.26
C PHE A 196 -15.46 -21.23 0.02
N ARG A 197 -14.74 -21.51 -1.07
CA ARG A 197 -15.32 -21.92 -2.35
C ARG A 197 -14.71 -23.23 -2.84
N ASP A 198 -15.46 -24.00 -3.61
CA ASP A 198 -14.92 -25.14 -4.37
C ASP A 198 -14.32 -24.70 -5.72
N SER A 199 -13.70 -25.63 -6.44
CA SER A 199 -13.14 -25.36 -7.78
C SER A 199 -14.14 -24.97 -8.88
N ASP A 200 -15.45 -25.08 -8.61
CA ASP A 200 -16.54 -24.64 -9.49
C ASP A 200 -17.18 -23.33 -8.97
N ASP A 201 -16.53 -22.63 -8.03
CA ASP A 201 -16.96 -21.38 -7.41
C ASP A 201 -18.24 -21.49 -6.54
N ARG A 202 -18.55 -22.68 -6.01
CA ARG A 202 -19.68 -22.87 -5.07
C ARG A 202 -19.24 -22.57 -3.64
N ILE A 203 -20.07 -21.81 -2.92
CA ILE A 203 -19.80 -21.43 -1.54
C ILE A 203 -20.10 -22.58 -0.58
N VAL A 204 -19.10 -22.91 0.25
CA VAL A 204 -19.14 -24.04 1.20
C VAL A 204 -19.98 -23.68 2.43
N PRO A 205 -20.97 -24.49 2.81
CA PRO A 205 -21.68 -24.34 4.08
C PRO A 205 -20.75 -24.60 5.27
N LEU A 206 -20.57 -23.56 6.10
CA LEU A 206 -19.85 -23.65 7.38
C LEU A 206 -20.85 -23.69 8.53
N GLY A 207 -20.52 -24.44 9.59
CA GLY A 207 -21.33 -24.42 10.79
C GLY A 207 -21.11 -25.60 11.72
N GLN A 208 -21.55 -25.43 12.97
CA GLN A 208 -21.47 -26.48 14.00
C GLN A 208 -22.14 -27.82 13.62
N ASN A 209 -23.13 -27.80 12.73
CA ASN A 209 -23.82 -28.98 12.24
C ASN A 209 -23.49 -29.34 10.78
N GLU A 210 -22.62 -28.56 10.14
CA GLU A 210 -22.17 -28.79 8.77
C GLU A 210 -20.91 -29.68 8.75
N ALA A 211 -20.56 -30.16 7.56
CA ALA A 211 -19.35 -30.95 7.37
C ALA A 211 -18.09 -30.09 7.58
N PHE A 212 -18.13 -28.83 7.15
CA PHE A 212 -17.03 -27.88 7.28
C PHE A 212 -17.25 -26.92 8.45
N GLN A 213 -16.15 -26.57 9.12
CA GLN A 213 -16.12 -25.69 10.28
C GLN A 213 -14.97 -24.70 10.15
N PHE A 214 -15.25 -23.43 10.44
CA PHE A 214 -14.27 -22.37 10.63
C PHE A 214 -13.91 -22.27 12.11
N ASP A 215 -12.61 -22.27 12.38
CA ASP A 215 -12.03 -22.31 13.72
C ASP A 215 -10.79 -21.41 13.77
N ALA A 216 -10.28 -21.12 14.96
CA ALA A 216 -9.01 -20.42 15.12
C ALA A 216 -8.28 -20.83 16.40
N ARG A 217 -6.97 -20.65 16.40
CA ARG A 217 -6.09 -20.89 17.54
C ARG A 217 -5.04 -19.79 17.65
N LEU A 218 -4.43 -19.65 18.82
CA LEU A 218 -3.23 -18.83 18.96
C LEU A 218 -2.05 -19.45 18.18
N ALA A 219 -1.21 -18.60 17.60
CA ALA A 219 0.02 -19.01 16.95
C ALA A 219 1.07 -19.51 17.96
N GLU A 220 2.05 -20.28 17.48
CA GLU A 220 3.13 -20.76 18.34
C GLU A 220 4.01 -19.58 18.79
N GLY A 221 3.98 -19.26 20.08
CA GLY A 221 4.77 -18.16 20.65
C GLY A 221 3.99 -16.85 20.82
N ALA A 222 2.74 -16.79 20.34
CA ALA A 222 1.85 -15.65 20.51
C ALA A 222 1.59 -15.31 21.99
N GLN A 223 1.27 -14.04 22.26
CA GLN A 223 0.99 -13.57 23.61
C GLN A 223 -0.33 -14.16 24.14
N GLU A 224 -0.23 -15.03 25.15
CA GLU A 224 -1.41 -15.58 25.82
C GLU A 224 -2.10 -14.54 26.70
N GLY A 225 -3.44 -14.62 26.80
CA GLY A 225 -4.23 -13.81 27.74
C GLY A 225 -4.61 -12.41 27.25
N VAL A 226 -4.26 -12.06 26.01
CA VAL A 226 -4.69 -10.83 25.32
C VAL A 226 -6.13 -10.97 24.83
N ILE A 227 -6.44 -12.10 24.19
CA ILE A 227 -7.79 -12.45 23.71
C ILE A 227 -8.27 -13.81 24.23
N GLU A 228 -9.58 -14.02 24.22
CA GLU A 228 -10.24 -15.33 24.23
C GLU A 228 -10.83 -15.61 22.84
N ILE A 229 -10.53 -16.79 22.28
CA ILE A 229 -11.03 -17.25 20.98
C ILE A 229 -12.16 -18.26 21.22
N THR A 230 -13.35 -18.00 20.66
CA THR A 230 -14.50 -18.92 20.73
C THR A 230 -15.03 -19.25 19.35
N SER A 231 -15.01 -20.53 18.97
CA SER A 231 -15.43 -20.98 17.64
C SER A 231 -16.85 -21.52 17.64
N TYR A 232 -17.68 -21.00 16.73
CA TYR A 232 -19.08 -21.39 16.56
C TYR A 232 -19.32 -22.28 15.33
N GLY A 233 -18.27 -22.53 14.55
CA GLY A 233 -18.24 -23.43 13.40
C GLY A 233 -18.50 -22.73 12.07
N ASP A 234 -19.30 -21.67 12.06
CA ASP A 234 -19.49 -20.75 10.94
C ASP A 234 -18.67 -19.46 11.09
N TYR A 235 -18.38 -19.06 12.33
CA TYR A 235 -17.55 -17.92 12.66
C TYR A 235 -16.71 -18.16 13.92
N VAL A 236 -15.71 -17.30 14.11
CA VAL A 236 -14.85 -17.23 15.29
C VAL A 236 -15.11 -15.90 15.99
N GLU A 237 -15.35 -15.93 17.30
CA GLU A 237 -15.48 -14.73 18.12
C GLU A 237 -14.17 -14.47 18.88
N LEU A 238 -13.58 -13.30 18.65
CA LEU A 238 -12.41 -12.79 19.35
C LEU A 238 -12.88 -11.86 20.48
N THR A 239 -12.57 -12.17 21.73
CA THR A 239 -12.95 -11.35 22.90
C THR A 239 -11.71 -10.74 23.54
N GLY A 240 -11.67 -9.42 23.68
CA GLY A 240 -10.53 -8.70 24.25
C GLY A 240 -10.50 -8.82 25.78
N LEU A 241 -9.37 -9.28 26.33
CA LEU A 241 -9.19 -9.50 27.77
C LEU A 241 -8.27 -8.46 28.41
N GLU A 242 -7.16 -8.16 27.74
CA GLU A 242 -6.15 -7.21 28.19
C GLU A 242 -5.55 -6.52 26.97
N THR A 243 -5.25 -5.22 27.08
CA THR A 243 -4.62 -4.47 26.00
C THR A 243 -3.30 -5.09 25.58
N GLY A 244 -3.04 -5.14 24.29
CA GLY A 244 -1.83 -5.66 23.71
C GLY A 244 -2.09 -6.37 22.39
N ASN A 245 -1.02 -6.90 21.82
CA ASN A 245 -1.03 -7.58 20.54
C ASN A 245 -0.90 -9.10 20.74
N THR A 246 -1.52 -9.89 19.87
CA THR A 246 -1.32 -11.34 19.79
C THR A 246 -1.54 -11.84 18.37
N GLU A 247 -1.18 -13.10 18.10
CA GLU A 247 -1.28 -13.68 16.77
C GLU A 247 -2.16 -14.93 16.78
N ILE A 248 -3.06 -15.02 15.80
CA ILE A 248 -3.98 -16.15 15.61
C ILE A 248 -3.75 -16.84 14.27
N ILE A 249 -4.19 -18.08 14.19
CA ILE A 249 -4.22 -18.89 12.97
C ILE A 249 -5.64 -19.35 12.78
N PHE A 250 -6.20 -19.04 11.61
CA PHE A 250 -7.50 -19.55 11.20
C PHE A 250 -7.36 -20.96 10.63
N GLU A 251 -8.38 -21.77 10.84
CA GLU A 251 -8.41 -23.17 10.50
C GLU A 251 -9.72 -23.50 9.77
N LEU A 252 -9.60 -24.20 8.64
CA LEU A 252 -10.72 -24.91 8.03
C LEU A 252 -10.68 -26.38 8.45
N ARG A 253 -11.77 -26.86 9.01
CA ARG A 253 -11.92 -28.24 9.49
C ARG A 253 -13.04 -28.95 8.72
N HIS A 254 -12.88 -30.23 8.45
CA HIS A 254 -13.89 -31.11 7.86
C HIS A 254 -14.13 -32.31 8.78
N GLU A 255 -15.36 -32.48 9.26
CA GLU A 255 -15.76 -33.50 10.24
C GLU A 255 -14.84 -33.53 11.50
N GLY A 256 -14.31 -32.36 11.88
CA GLY A 256 -13.40 -32.16 13.01
C GLY A 256 -11.92 -32.43 12.71
N GLU A 257 -11.55 -32.88 11.52
CA GLU A 257 -10.17 -33.00 11.07
C GLU A 257 -9.71 -31.71 10.40
N LEU A 258 -8.46 -31.30 10.65
CA LEU A 258 -7.89 -30.10 10.03
C LEU A 258 -7.69 -30.33 8.52
N VAL A 259 -8.26 -29.47 7.70
CA VAL A 259 -8.11 -29.47 6.23
C VAL A 259 -7.04 -28.46 5.81
N TYR A 260 -7.08 -27.27 6.40
CA TYR A 260 -6.19 -26.16 6.09
C TYR A 260 -6.01 -25.25 7.30
N ASP A 261 -4.86 -24.62 7.44
CA ASP A 261 -4.62 -23.53 8.39
C ASP A 261 -3.73 -22.44 7.78
N THR A 262 -3.79 -21.26 8.38
CA THR A 262 -3.01 -20.08 7.98
C THR A 262 -1.71 -19.95 8.77
N ASP A 263 -1.11 -21.08 9.21
CA ASP A 263 0.13 -21.11 10.01
C ASP A 263 1.33 -20.51 9.24
N ALA A 264 1.23 -20.39 7.92
CA ALA A 264 2.22 -19.73 7.07
C ALA A 264 2.34 -18.22 7.34
N ALA A 265 1.23 -17.55 7.67
CA ALA A 265 1.18 -16.16 8.08
C ALA A 265 0.11 -15.99 9.18
N PRO A 266 0.52 -16.06 10.46
CA PRO A 266 -0.38 -15.74 11.56
C PRO A 266 -0.98 -14.34 11.41
N MET A 267 -2.25 -14.20 11.77
CA MET A 267 -2.94 -12.91 11.76
C MET A 267 -2.72 -12.18 13.08
N SER A 268 -2.20 -10.96 13.01
CA SER A 268 -2.12 -10.03 14.13
C SER A 268 -3.51 -9.64 14.63
N VAL A 269 -3.67 -9.52 15.95
CA VAL A 269 -4.89 -9.07 16.63
C VAL A 269 -4.52 -8.12 17.75
N ASP A 270 -4.98 -6.88 17.63
CA ASP A 270 -4.74 -5.84 18.62
C ASP A 270 -5.94 -5.62 19.54
N VAL A 271 -5.66 -5.52 20.83
CA VAL A 271 -6.65 -5.24 21.87
C VAL A 271 -6.42 -3.85 22.45
N VAL A 272 -7.44 -3.00 22.41
CA VAL A 272 -7.33 -1.58 22.76
C VAL A 272 -8.34 -1.13 23.82
N GLU A 273 -8.04 -0.02 24.50
CA GLU A 273 -9.00 0.67 25.37
C GLU A 273 -9.91 1.59 24.53
N GLY A 274 -11.21 1.28 24.41
CA GLY A 274 -12.17 2.16 23.73
C GLY A 274 -13.16 1.44 22.83
N GLU A 275 -13.79 2.18 21.92
CA GLU A 275 -14.46 1.55 20.76
C GLU A 275 -13.35 1.24 19.75
N GLY A 276 -13.15 -0.04 19.43
CA GLY A 276 -12.13 -0.50 18.49
C GLY A 276 -12.52 -0.09 17.08
N ALA A 277 -11.56 0.40 16.30
CA ALA A 277 -11.77 0.79 14.91
C ALA A 277 -11.66 -0.43 13.98
N SER A 278 -12.35 -0.40 12.84
CA SER A 278 -11.96 -1.24 11.70
C SER A 278 -10.65 -0.67 11.18
N GLU A 279 -9.55 -1.43 11.25
CA GLU A 279 -8.24 -0.94 10.79
C GLU A 279 -8.06 -1.07 9.28
N PHE A 280 -8.92 -1.82 8.58
CA PHE A 280 -8.74 -2.07 7.17
C PHE A 280 -9.37 -0.97 6.30
N HIS A 281 -8.50 -0.21 5.65
CA HIS A 281 -8.87 0.88 4.77
C HIS A 281 -8.23 0.67 3.40
N ASP A 282 -8.84 1.23 2.36
CA ASP A 282 -8.15 1.46 1.10
C ASP A 282 -6.83 2.22 1.39
N PRO A 283 -5.66 1.67 1.04
CA PRO A 283 -4.38 2.28 1.38
C PRO A 283 -4.12 3.57 0.59
N HIS A 284 -4.78 3.79 -0.57
CA HIS A 284 -4.44 4.83 -1.57
C HIS A 284 -4.80 6.27 -1.17
N ALA A 285 -4.87 6.55 0.13
CA ALA A 285 -5.12 7.89 0.66
C ALA A 285 -4.06 8.91 0.19
N TRP A 286 -2.85 8.48 -0.15
CA TRP A 286 -1.78 9.35 -0.65
C TRP A 286 -2.08 9.95 -2.03
N VAL A 287 -3.01 9.38 -2.80
CA VAL A 287 -3.43 9.91 -4.10
C VAL A 287 -4.29 11.17 -3.90
N ASP A 288 -4.97 11.31 -2.76
CA ASP A 288 -5.83 12.46 -2.48
C ASP A 288 -5.01 13.69 -2.04
N PRO A 289 -5.02 14.81 -2.80
CA PRO A 289 -4.24 16.01 -2.50
C PRO A 289 -4.59 16.66 -1.15
N VAL A 290 -5.75 16.38 -0.58
CA VAL A 290 -6.14 16.91 0.74
C VAL A 290 -5.61 16.01 1.86
N LEU A 291 -5.68 14.69 1.69
CA LEU A 291 -5.10 13.75 2.66
C LEU A 291 -3.57 13.78 2.62
N ALA A 292 -2.97 14.00 1.45
CA ALA A 292 -1.53 14.23 1.30
C ALA A 292 -1.04 15.43 2.14
N GLN A 293 -1.87 16.47 2.34
CA GLN A 293 -1.48 17.61 3.20
C GLN A 293 -1.33 17.22 4.67
N ASP A 294 -2.18 16.31 5.16
CA ASP A 294 -2.08 15.78 6.52
C ASP A 294 -0.81 14.93 6.65
N ALA A 295 -0.52 14.09 5.65
CA ALA A 295 0.70 13.28 5.61
C ALA A 295 1.99 14.13 5.61
N VAL A 296 2.06 15.18 4.77
CA VAL A 296 3.17 16.15 4.74
C VAL A 296 3.34 16.84 6.09
N SER A 297 2.23 17.19 6.75
CA SER A 297 2.26 17.81 8.08
C SER A 297 2.78 16.84 9.15
N ASN A 298 2.38 15.57 9.09
CA ASN A 298 2.86 14.51 9.98
C ASN A 298 4.36 14.28 9.81
N ILE A 299 4.85 14.25 8.57
CA ILE A 299 6.29 14.16 8.26
C ILE A 299 7.03 15.35 8.89
N ALA A 300 6.59 16.59 8.63
CA ALA A 300 7.23 17.79 9.17
C ALA A 300 7.29 17.80 10.70
N ASN A 301 6.20 17.40 11.37
CA ASN A 301 6.16 17.28 12.82
C ASN A 301 7.16 16.23 13.32
N GLY A 302 7.21 15.05 12.70
CA GLY A 302 8.16 14.01 13.06
C GLY A 302 9.62 14.45 12.88
N LEU A 303 9.94 15.10 11.76
CA LEU A 303 11.28 15.65 11.50
C LEU A 303 11.67 16.74 12.51
N ALA A 304 10.73 17.61 12.90
CA ALA A 304 10.96 18.64 13.90
C ALA A 304 11.23 18.09 15.32
N GLU A 305 10.74 16.89 15.64
CA GLU A 305 11.07 16.21 16.90
C GLU A 305 12.51 15.69 16.92
N ILE A 306 13.01 15.26 15.76
CA ILE A 306 14.35 14.67 15.58
C ILE A 306 15.41 15.74 15.46
N ASP A 307 15.14 16.80 14.67
CA ASP A 307 16.01 17.95 14.51
C ASP A 307 15.29 19.27 14.88
N PRO A 308 15.21 19.59 16.20
CA PRO A 308 14.55 20.79 16.68
C PRO A 308 15.24 22.09 16.28
N ASP A 309 16.51 22.05 15.86
CA ASP A 309 17.23 23.25 15.42
C ASP A 309 16.75 23.71 14.04
N ASN A 310 16.22 22.78 13.23
CA ASN A 310 15.61 23.02 11.90
C ASN A 310 14.07 22.96 11.89
N ALA A 311 13.41 22.84 13.04
CA ALA A 311 11.94 22.74 13.13
C ALA A 311 11.18 23.87 12.40
N ASP A 312 11.61 25.13 12.54
CA ASP A 312 10.97 26.27 11.86
C ASP A 312 11.09 26.14 10.32
N LEU A 313 12.18 25.56 9.81
CA LEU A 313 12.38 25.32 8.38
C LEU A 313 11.42 24.23 7.87
N PHE A 314 11.32 23.10 8.58
CA PHE A 314 10.42 22.02 8.18
C PHE A 314 8.95 22.47 8.17
N GLU A 315 8.53 23.28 9.14
CA GLU A 315 7.19 23.88 9.17
C GLU A 315 6.98 24.81 7.96
N GLU A 316 7.90 25.73 7.67
CA GLU A 316 7.80 26.64 6.52
C GLU A 316 7.77 25.89 5.18
N ASN A 317 8.56 24.83 5.03
CA ASN A 317 8.61 24.01 3.82
C ASN A 317 7.33 23.19 3.64
N ALA A 318 6.82 22.58 4.72
CA ALA A 318 5.56 21.85 4.70
C ALA A 318 4.38 22.76 4.35
N GLU A 319 4.32 23.97 4.92
CA GLU A 319 3.32 24.97 4.53
C GLU A 319 3.39 25.32 3.04
N ALA A 320 4.60 25.54 2.52
CA ALA A 320 4.80 25.86 1.10
C ALA A 320 4.41 24.70 0.18
N TYR A 321 4.72 23.46 0.54
CA TYR A 321 4.34 22.29 -0.24
C TYR A 321 2.83 22.02 -0.15
N ASN A 322 2.22 22.19 1.02
CA ASN A 322 0.76 22.10 1.19
C ASN A 322 0.00 23.13 0.35
N GLU A 323 0.55 24.32 0.12
CA GLU A 323 -0.03 25.29 -0.84
C GLU A 323 -0.04 24.75 -2.29
N ARG A 324 0.94 23.93 -2.67
CA ARG A 324 0.98 23.26 -3.98
C ARG A 324 -0.05 22.14 -4.07
N LEU A 325 -0.14 21.30 -3.03
CA LEU A 325 -1.18 20.26 -2.93
C LEU A 325 -2.60 20.86 -2.98
N ALA A 326 -2.83 21.98 -2.30
CA ALA A 326 -4.08 22.71 -2.36
C ALA A 326 -4.37 23.32 -3.75
N GLU A 327 -3.34 23.61 -4.56
CA GLU A 327 -3.55 23.99 -5.96
C GLU A 327 -3.94 22.78 -6.82
N VAL A 328 -3.37 21.60 -6.58
CA VAL A 328 -3.81 20.35 -7.24
C VAL A 328 -5.28 20.05 -6.89
N ASP A 329 -5.69 20.17 -5.63
CA ASP A 329 -7.09 20.05 -5.19
C ASP A 329 -8.01 21.00 -5.98
N ARG A 330 -7.66 22.28 -6.08
CA ARG A 330 -8.40 23.26 -6.91
C ARG A 330 -8.45 22.90 -8.39
N GLN A 331 -7.39 22.29 -8.93
CA GLN A 331 -7.36 21.85 -10.32
C GLN A 331 -8.30 20.66 -10.57
N PHE A 332 -8.39 19.72 -9.61
CA PHE A 332 -9.40 18.66 -9.65
C PHE A 332 -10.82 19.20 -9.52
N GLU A 333 -11.08 20.15 -8.61
CA GLU A 333 -12.38 20.83 -8.50
C GLU A 333 -12.78 21.49 -9.84
N GLN A 334 -11.84 22.19 -10.48
CA GLN A 334 -12.08 22.83 -11.77
C GLN A 334 -12.29 21.79 -12.90
N LEU A 335 -11.52 20.69 -12.89
CA LEU A 335 -11.66 19.61 -13.84
C LEU A 335 -13.07 19.02 -13.83
N VAL A 336 -13.62 18.71 -12.65
CA VAL A 336 -14.98 18.15 -12.56
C VAL A 336 -16.07 19.18 -12.81
N GLU A 337 -15.82 20.47 -12.56
CA GLU A 337 -16.74 21.54 -12.97
C GLU A 337 -16.84 21.68 -14.50
N ASP A 338 -15.75 21.42 -15.21
CA ASP A 338 -15.66 21.53 -16.68
C ASP A 338 -16.01 20.22 -17.40
N ALA A 339 -16.12 19.09 -16.69
CA ALA A 339 -16.36 17.77 -17.24
C ALA A 339 -17.75 17.62 -17.87
N ASP A 340 -17.81 16.99 -19.06
CA ASP A 340 -19.05 16.65 -19.75
C ASP A 340 -19.56 15.24 -19.39
N ARG A 341 -18.75 14.42 -18.70
CA ARG A 341 -19.13 13.12 -18.12
C ARG A 341 -18.52 12.91 -16.73
N GLU A 342 -19.08 11.99 -15.96
CA GLU A 342 -18.63 11.63 -14.61
C GLU A 342 -17.87 10.29 -14.59
N ILE A 343 -17.95 9.52 -15.68
CA ILE A 343 -17.44 8.13 -15.76
C ILE A 343 -16.05 8.09 -16.42
N VAL A 344 -15.15 7.31 -15.81
CA VAL A 344 -13.80 7.00 -16.29
C VAL A 344 -13.62 5.49 -16.31
N VAL A 345 -13.04 4.96 -17.40
CA VAL A 345 -12.57 3.57 -17.46
C VAL A 345 -11.06 3.57 -17.23
N PHE A 346 -10.62 2.86 -16.19
CA PHE A 346 -9.23 2.78 -15.76
C PHE A 346 -8.76 1.33 -15.74
N VAL A 347 -7.65 1.04 -16.40
CA VAL A 347 -7.03 -0.29 -16.46
C VAL A 347 -5.88 -0.34 -15.46
N GLY A 348 -6.17 -0.87 -14.28
CA GLY A 348 -5.23 -1.05 -13.17
C GLY A 348 -6.02 -1.60 -11.97
N HIS A 349 -5.41 -1.73 -10.79
CA HIS A 349 -6.17 -1.95 -9.56
C HIS A 349 -6.86 -0.66 -9.10
N ASP A 350 -7.91 -0.77 -8.29
CA ASP A 350 -8.70 0.39 -7.84
C ASP A 350 -7.94 1.27 -6.83
N SER A 351 -7.07 2.14 -7.33
CA SER A 351 -6.24 3.07 -6.55
C SER A 351 -6.81 4.48 -6.43
N TYR A 352 -8.02 4.71 -6.94
CA TYR A 352 -8.60 6.05 -7.10
C TYR A 352 -9.86 6.31 -6.28
N GLN A 353 -10.25 5.42 -5.35
CA GLN A 353 -11.50 5.58 -4.59
C GLN A 353 -11.55 6.89 -3.79
N TYR A 354 -10.41 7.38 -3.27
CA TYR A 354 -10.35 8.65 -2.56
C TYR A 354 -10.62 9.85 -3.49
N ILE A 355 -10.04 9.87 -4.69
CA ILE A 355 -10.31 10.86 -5.73
C ILE A 355 -11.78 10.77 -6.17
N ALA A 356 -12.26 9.55 -6.45
CA ALA A 356 -13.63 9.25 -6.86
C ALA A 356 -14.63 9.84 -5.87
N ARG A 357 -14.47 9.53 -4.59
CA ARG A 357 -15.34 10.01 -3.49
C ARG A 357 -15.26 11.52 -3.30
N ARG A 358 -14.07 12.11 -3.41
CA ARG A 358 -13.88 13.56 -3.17
C ARG A 358 -14.50 14.41 -4.27
N TYR A 359 -14.27 14.04 -5.52
CA TYR A 359 -14.62 14.85 -6.68
C TYR A 359 -15.86 14.36 -7.44
N GLY A 360 -16.43 13.22 -7.04
CA GLY A 360 -17.62 12.64 -7.68
C GLY A 360 -17.34 12.08 -9.07
N ILE A 361 -16.16 11.46 -9.25
CA ILE A 361 -15.78 10.75 -10.48
C ILE A 361 -16.08 9.27 -10.26
N GLU A 362 -16.74 8.62 -11.20
CA GLU A 362 -17.05 7.19 -11.18
C GLU A 362 -15.97 6.44 -11.98
N PHE A 363 -15.12 5.69 -11.28
CA PHE A 363 -14.10 4.86 -11.91
C PHE A 363 -14.63 3.43 -12.10
N HIS A 364 -14.52 2.91 -13.32
CA HIS A 364 -14.70 1.48 -13.61
C HIS A 364 -13.35 0.85 -13.92
N THR A 365 -13.03 -0.20 -13.17
CA THR A 365 -11.75 -0.90 -13.20
C THR A 365 -11.97 -2.41 -13.33
N PRO A 366 -11.06 -3.16 -13.99
CA PRO A 366 -11.18 -4.61 -14.11
C PRO A 366 -10.88 -5.32 -12.78
N THR A 367 -10.18 -4.64 -11.87
CA THR A 367 -9.55 -5.20 -10.68
C THR A 367 -9.93 -4.38 -9.44
N GLY A 368 -10.16 -5.03 -8.30
CA GLY A 368 -10.44 -4.35 -7.02
C GLY A 368 -9.25 -3.56 -6.48
N ALA A 369 -9.33 -3.05 -5.24
CA ALA A 369 -8.33 -2.15 -4.64
C ALA A 369 -6.91 -2.72 -4.39
N THR A 370 -6.59 -3.92 -4.87
CA THR A 370 -5.29 -4.58 -4.72
C THR A 370 -4.79 -5.12 -6.07
N PRO A 371 -3.49 -4.96 -6.43
CA PRO A 371 -2.91 -5.41 -7.71
C PRO A 371 -3.04 -6.91 -7.96
N ASP A 372 -2.96 -7.72 -6.89
CA ASP A 372 -3.05 -9.19 -6.99
C ASP A 372 -4.48 -9.72 -7.15
N ALA A 373 -5.49 -8.85 -7.22
CA ALA A 373 -6.85 -9.31 -7.51
C ALA A 373 -6.89 -9.86 -8.95
N SER A 374 -7.27 -11.13 -9.09
CA SER A 374 -7.21 -11.81 -10.38
C SER A 374 -8.15 -11.17 -11.41
N GLU A 375 -7.60 -10.71 -12.52
CA GLU A 375 -8.35 -10.26 -13.69
C GLU A 375 -9.22 -11.41 -14.24
N ASP A 376 -10.54 -11.27 -14.17
CA ASP A 376 -11.46 -12.18 -14.88
C ASP A 376 -11.66 -11.65 -16.31
N PHE A 377 -11.61 -12.53 -17.32
CA PHE A 377 -12.00 -12.20 -18.69
C PHE A 377 -13.40 -11.58 -18.78
N ALA A 378 -14.28 -11.89 -17.82
CA ALA A 378 -15.58 -11.24 -17.70
C ALA A 378 -15.49 -9.74 -17.35
N ALA A 379 -14.50 -9.32 -16.56
CA ALA A 379 -14.29 -7.93 -16.15
C ALA A 379 -13.89 -7.05 -17.34
N VAL A 380 -12.91 -7.48 -18.15
CA VAL A 380 -12.50 -6.76 -19.38
C VAL A 380 -13.66 -6.65 -20.37
N ALA A 381 -14.47 -7.71 -20.52
CA ALA A 381 -15.65 -7.67 -21.38
C ALA A 381 -16.71 -6.67 -20.89
N ASN A 382 -16.89 -6.55 -19.57
CA ASN A 382 -17.78 -5.55 -18.98
C ASN A 382 -17.28 -4.13 -19.26
N LEU A 383 -15.97 -3.87 -19.11
CA LEU A 383 -15.39 -2.57 -19.44
C LEU A 383 -15.57 -2.19 -20.91
N ILE A 384 -15.46 -3.16 -21.84
CA ILE A 384 -15.76 -2.92 -23.27
C ILE A 384 -17.20 -2.45 -23.45
N ASP A 385 -18.17 -3.11 -22.78
CA ASP A 385 -19.57 -2.72 -22.84
C ASP A 385 -19.79 -1.30 -22.26
N ILE A 386 -19.11 -0.94 -21.15
CA ILE A 386 -19.17 0.40 -20.55
C ILE A 386 -18.59 1.45 -21.51
N VAL A 387 -17.42 1.19 -22.10
CA VAL A 387 -16.80 2.11 -23.08
C VAL A 387 -17.75 2.38 -24.25
N ASP A 388 -18.35 1.33 -24.82
CA ASP A 388 -19.28 1.44 -25.94
C ASP A 388 -20.63 2.08 -25.55
N GLU A 389 -21.14 1.82 -24.35
CA GLU A 389 -22.41 2.38 -23.85
C GLU A 389 -22.32 3.87 -23.56
N HIS A 390 -21.17 4.31 -23.04
CA HIS A 390 -20.93 5.69 -22.61
C HIS A 390 -20.18 6.53 -23.64
N ASP A 391 -19.90 5.98 -24.84
CA ASP A 391 -19.16 6.63 -25.92
C ASP A 391 -17.80 7.20 -25.40
N ILE A 392 -17.05 6.40 -24.62
CA ILE A 392 -15.78 6.83 -24.03
C ILE A 392 -14.67 6.75 -25.09
N ASP A 393 -14.06 7.89 -25.41
CA ASP A 393 -13.01 7.98 -26.44
C ASP A 393 -11.60 7.65 -25.89
N THR A 394 -11.35 7.94 -24.62
CA THR A 394 -10.06 7.78 -23.95
C THR A 394 -10.20 6.89 -22.72
N ILE A 395 -9.50 5.76 -22.70
CA ILE A 395 -9.33 4.93 -21.49
C ILE A 395 -8.07 5.36 -20.74
N LEU A 396 -8.05 5.15 -19.43
CA LEU A 396 -6.87 5.38 -18.60
C LEU A 396 -6.22 4.05 -18.24
N TYR A 397 -4.91 4.05 -17.96
CA TYR A 397 -4.21 2.84 -17.53
C TYR A 397 -3.11 3.14 -16.52
N ASP A 398 -2.84 2.18 -15.64
CA ASP A 398 -1.69 2.22 -14.74
C ASP A 398 -0.43 1.82 -15.53
N PRO A 399 0.58 2.71 -15.65
CA PRO A 399 1.81 2.38 -16.37
C PRO A 399 2.66 1.33 -15.66
N PHE A 400 2.48 1.07 -14.37
CA PHE A 400 3.23 0.05 -13.63
C PHE A 400 2.69 -1.38 -13.83
N GLU A 401 1.49 -1.51 -14.39
CA GLU A 401 0.88 -2.78 -14.80
C GLU A 401 1.34 -3.22 -16.22
N SER A 402 2.21 -2.44 -16.88
CA SER A 402 2.77 -2.80 -18.18
C SER A 402 3.94 -3.78 -18.05
N SER A 403 4.32 -4.41 -19.16
CA SER A 403 5.43 -5.37 -19.17
C SER A 403 6.80 -4.69 -19.11
N ASP A 404 6.86 -3.42 -19.50
CA ASP A 404 8.01 -2.53 -19.33
C ASP A 404 7.53 -1.12 -18.90
N PRO A 405 7.35 -0.87 -17.58
CA PRO A 405 6.90 0.42 -17.05
C PRO A 405 7.84 1.61 -17.36
N ASN A 406 9.02 1.36 -17.93
CA ASN A 406 9.95 2.40 -18.38
C ASN A 406 9.79 2.76 -19.86
N ASP A 407 8.95 2.04 -20.61
CA ASP A 407 8.59 2.35 -21.98
C ASP A 407 7.13 2.83 -22.01
N MET A 408 6.90 4.14 -22.09
CA MET A 408 5.55 4.72 -22.10
C MET A 408 4.73 4.32 -23.34
N ASP A 409 5.37 3.75 -24.38
CA ASP A 409 4.68 3.15 -25.52
C ASP A 409 4.20 1.71 -25.24
N ASP A 410 4.62 1.07 -24.13
CA ASP A 410 4.18 -0.26 -23.70
C ASP A 410 2.91 -0.15 -22.85
N LEU A 411 1.80 -0.65 -23.40
CA LEU A 411 0.50 -0.64 -22.72
C LEU A 411 0.28 -1.95 -21.96
N PRO A 412 -0.43 -1.93 -20.82
CA PRO A 412 -0.95 -3.15 -20.21
C PRO A 412 -1.80 -3.95 -21.20
N SER A 413 -1.76 -5.28 -21.12
CA SER A 413 -2.46 -6.15 -22.08
C SER A 413 -3.97 -5.92 -22.10
N ASP A 414 -4.54 -5.50 -20.99
CA ASP A 414 -5.97 -5.21 -20.87
C ASP A 414 -6.35 -3.89 -21.53
N ALA A 415 -5.47 -2.88 -21.47
CA ALA A 415 -5.64 -1.64 -22.21
C ALA A 415 -5.55 -1.89 -23.72
N GLU A 416 -4.61 -2.73 -24.18
CA GLU A 416 -4.54 -3.16 -25.59
C GLU A 416 -5.84 -3.85 -26.02
N GLN A 417 -6.37 -4.77 -25.21
CA GLN A 417 -7.60 -5.49 -25.50
C GLN A 417 -8.82 -4.57 -25.55
N LEU A 418 -8.92 -3.59 -24.64
CA LEU A 418 -9.97 -2.56 -24.65
C LEU A 418 -9.92 -1.71 -25.91
N LEU A 419 -8.73 -1.24 -26.32
CA LEU A 419 -8.55 -0.48 -27.56
C LEU A 419 -8.89 -1.30 -28.82
N GLU A 420 -8.61 -2.59 -28.83
CA GLU A 420 -8.96 -3.48 -29.95
C GLU A 420 -10.45 -3.89 -29.95
N GLY A 421 -11.06 -3.96 -28.77
CA GLY A 421 -12.37 -4.55 -28.52
C GLY A 421 -13.54 -3.57 -28.47
N SER A 422 -13.29 -2.28 -28.19
CA SER A 422 -14.30 -1.24 -27.95
C SER A 422 -14.24 -0.10 -28.98
N SER A 423 -15.03 0.95 -28.75
CA SER A 423 -15.01 2.21 -29.50
C SER A 423 -13.91 3.18 -29.09
N ALA A 424 -13.20 2.95 -27.98
CA ALA A 424 -12.12 3.83 -27.54
C ALA A 424 -11.04 3.99 -28.63
N THR A 425 -10.47 5.19 -28.71
CA THR A 425 -9.47 5.52 -29.75
C THR A 425 -8.13 5.96 -29.18
N ASP A 426 -8.07 6.18 -27.88
CA ASP A 426 -6.92 6.73 -27.17
C ASP A 426 -6.78 6.05 -25.81
N ALA A 427 -5.54 5.97 -25.31
CA ALA A 427 -5.23 5.50 -23.98
C ALA A 427 -4.18 6.43 -23.36
N GLU A 428 -4.39 6.83 -22.11
CA GLU A 428 -3.50 7.76 -21.42
C GLU A 428 -3.09 7.21 -20.05
N PRO A 429 -1.83 7.41 -19.63
CA PRO A 429 -1.37 6.93 -18.34
C PRO A 429 -2.05 7.70 -17.21
N LEU A 430 -2.32 7.01 -16.12
CA LEU A 430 -2.82 7.58 -14.88
C LEU A 430 -1.97 7.00 -13.74
N SER A 431 -1.08 7.82 -13.19
CA SER A 431 -0.09 7.38 -12.21
C SER A 431 -0.72 7.20 -10.83
N PRO A 432 -0.57 6.06 -10.15
CA PRO A 432 -0.99 5.90 -8.75
C PRO A 432 -0.13 6.73 -7.78
N VAL A 433 0.81 7.54 -8.27
CA VAL A 433 1.77 8.38 -7.52
C VAL A 433 2.54 7.62 -6.43
N GLU A 434 2.63 6.31 -6.60
CA GLU A 434 3.26 5.41 -5.65
C GLU A 434 4.66 4.98 -6.09
N GLY A 435 4.93 5.08 -7.38
CA GLY A 435 6.21 4.87 -8.01
C GLY A 435 6.57 6.02 -8.96
N THR A 436 7.71 5.86 -9.64
CA THR A 436 8.10 6.72 -10.75
C THR A 436 8.65 5.84 -11.86
N THR A 437 8.43 6.23 -13.11
CA THR A 437 9.08 5.60 -14.26
C THR A 437 10.50 6.17 -14.41
N GLY A 438 11.34 5.51 -15.20
CA GLY A 438 12.68 6.00 -15.52
C GLY A 438 12.66 7.36 -16.24
N GLU A 439 11.68 7.59 -17.12
CA GLU A 439 11.49 8.87 -17.82
C GLU A 439 11.10 9.98 -16.86
N TRP A 440 10.11 9.75 -16.00
CA TRP A 440 9.65 10.76 -15.03
C TRP A 440 10.73 11.11 -14.01
N ASN A 441 11.54 10.12 -13.61
CA ASN A 441 12.69 10.34 -12.74
C ASN A 441 13.81 11.16 -13.43
N GLU A 442 14.02 10.97 -14.74
CA GLU A 442 14.96 11.81 -15.51
C GLU A 442 14.49 13.26 -15.65
N ASP A 443 13.17 13.49 -15.62
CA ASP A 443 12.54 14.81 -15.66
C ASP A 443 12.39 15.46 -14.27
N ASP A 444 12.89 14.82 -13.21
CA ASP A 444 12.81 15.26 -11.81
C ASP A 444 11.35 15.46 -11.33
N TRP A 445 10.42 14.61 -11.77
CA TRP A 445 9.00 14.71 -11.39
C TRP A 445 8.75 14.14 -10.00
N GLY A 446 8.28 15.00 -9.09
CA GLY A 446 7.74 14.63 -7.78
C GLY A 446 6.24 14.35 -7.83
N TRP A 447 5.60 14.25 -6.66
CA TRP A 447 4.17 13.94 -6.56
C TRP A 447 3.29 14.98 -7.27
N VAL A 448 3.58 16.28 -7.09
CA VAL A 448 2.83 17.37 -7.70
C VAL A 448 3.00 17.36 -9.22
N GLU A 449 4.22 17.16 -9.71
CA GLU A 449 4.50 17.09 -11.14
C GLU A 449 3.79 15.90 -11.79
N GLN A 450 3.77 14.73 -11.17
CA GLN A 450 2.99 13.60 -11.68
C GLN A 450 1.49 13.92 -11.74
N MET A 451 0.94 14.61 -10.73
CA MET A 451 -0.46 15.04 -10.76
C MET A 451 -0.76 16.05 -11.87
N GLU A 452 0.10 17.06 -12.05
CA GLU A 452 -0.11 18.17 -12.99
C GLU A 452 0.22 17.80 -14.45
N GLU A 453 1.23 16.98 -14.68
CA GLU A 453 1.72 16.65 -16.03
C GLU A 453 1.15 15.32 -16.56
N ILE A 454 0.62 14.45 -15.68
CA ILE A 454 0.04 13.15 -16.04
C ILE A 454 -1.45 13.11 -15.70
N ASN A 455 -1.79 13.07 -14.41
CA ASN A 455 -3.12 12.67 -13.97
C ASN A 455 -4.21 13.67 -14.39
N LEU A 456 -4.01 14.96 -14.12
CA LEU A 456 -4.97 16.01 -14.49
C LEU A 456 -5.17 16.10 -16.02
N PRO A 457 -4.13 16.09 -16.87
CA PRO A 457 -4.28 16.01 -18.33
C PRO A 457 -5.00 14.75 -18.83
N SER A 458 -4.68 13.58 -18.26
CA SER A 458 -5.30 12.30 -18.63
C SER A 458 -6.78 12.27 -18.27
N LEU A 459 -7.12 12.64 -17.04
CA LEU A 459 -8.51 12.74 -16.58
C LEU A 459 -9.29 13.79 -17.36
N ARG A 460 -8.66 14.90 -17.77
CA ARG A 460 -9.29 15.90 -18.65
C ARG A 460 -9.76 15.31 -19.97
N LYS A 461 -8.96 14.43 -20.58
CA LYS A 461 -9.34 13.71 -21.81
C LYS A 461 -10.45 12.68 -21.53
N ALA A 462 -10.27 11.87 -20.48
CA ALA A 462 -11.22 10.83 -20.12
C ALA A 462 -12.60 11.38 -19.73
N LEU A 463 -12.67 12.56 -19.12
CA LEU A 463 -13.90 13.24 -18.70
C LEU A 463 -14.46 14.23 -19.74
N ASP A 464 -13.80 14.40 -20.89
CA ASP A 464 -14.17 15.39 -21.94
C ASP A 464 -14.33 16.81 -21.38
N ALA A 465 -13.38 17.23 -20.54
CA ALA A 465 -13.37 18.54 -19.89
C ALA A 465 -12.57 19.57 -20.70
N GLU A 466 -13.23 20.29 -21.63
CA GLU A 466 -12.60 21.28 -22.55
C GLU A 466 -12.05 22.57 -21.91
#